data_AF-A0A953M4M5-F1
#
_entry.id   AF-A0A953M4M5-F1
#
_cell.length_a   1.000
_cell.length_b   1.000
_cell.length_c   1.000
_cell.angle_alpha   90.00
_cell.angle_beta   90.00
_cell.angle_gamma   90.00
#
_symmetry.space_group_name_H-M   'P 1'
#
loop_
_entity.id
_entity.type
_entity.pdbx_description
1 polymer ?
#
loop_
_entity_poly.entity_id
_entity_poly.type
_entity_poly.pdbx_seq_one_letter_code
_entity_poly.pdbx_strand_id
1 'polypeptide(L)'
;MARHTRSYLMLAAGCSAACVFSVMAQTGEPLLAGPDVAPADKPAKMVERNLDGSMRRPEMPIAEKALELIVLEGAARNSVDVLLTERAAVMDTIVKENLDTLNAMRTERQTGGPEVRREHMRTLASMFEPVLRDGPLEKQIADLLPEALRGEYLDLIREHRKTMFAERRARGPRG
;
A
#
# COMPACT_ATOMS: atom_id res chain seq x y z
N MET A 1 35.68 11.28 31.32
CA MET A 1 36.21 10.79 30.02
C MET A 1 35.54 11.56 28.90
N ALA A 2 36.34 11.87 27.87
CA ALA A 2 36.26 13.08 27.07
C ALA A 2 35.19 13.07 25.96
N ARG A 3 34.69 14.28 25.68
CA ARG A 3 33.79 14.65 24.58
C ARG A 3 34.57 14.65 23.26
N HIS A 4 34.00 14.09 22.19
CA HIS A 4 34.44 14.39 20.82
C HIS A 4 33.25 14.77 19.95
N THR A 5 32.95 16.07 19.96
CA THR A 5 32.34 16.83 18.87
C THR A 5 33.28 16.85 17.66
N ARG A 6 32.82 16.45 16.48
CA ARG A 6 33.43 16.85 15.21
C ARG A 6 32.36 17.29 14.22
N SER A 7 32.27 18.61 14.12
CA SER A 7 31.75 19.38 12.99
C SER A 7 32.45 18.99 11.70
N TYR A 8 31.70 18.82 10.60
CA TYR A 8 32.22 19.07 9.26
C TYR A 8 31.16 19.81 8.43
N LEU A 9 31.44 21.10 8.33
CA LEU A 9 30.93 22.06 7.37
C LEU A 9 31.66 21.79 6.03
N MET A 10 30.92 21.50 4.96
CA MET A 10 31.45 21.54 3.59
C MET A 10 30.39 22.20 2.70
N LEU A 11 30.59 23.50 2.52
CA LEU A 11 30.04 24.34 1.45
C LEU A 11 30.43 23.73 0.09
N ALA A 12 29.47 23.53 -0.80
CA ALA A 12 29.74 23.43 -2.24
C ALA A 12 28.80 24.40 -2.97
N ALA A 13 29.34 25.57 -3.29
CA ALA A 13 28.73 26.58 -4.14
C ALA A 13 28.88 26.13 -5.61
N GLY A 14 27.79 25.62 -6.20
CA GLY A 14 27.70 25.27 -7.61
C GLY A 14 26.98 26.35 -8.40
N CYS A 15 27.75 27.25 -9.00
CA CYS A 15 27.29 28.23 -9.98
C CYS A 15 26.84 27.49 -11.26
N SER A 16 25.54 27.47 -11.56
CA SER A 16 25.02 26.97 -12.84
C SER A 16 24.48 28.13 -13.67
N ALA A 17 25.09 28.28 -14.84
CA ALA A 17 24.83 29.29 -15.84
C ALA A 17 23.37 29.21 -16.36
N ALA A 18 22.68 30.34 -16.30
CA ALA A 18 21.37 30.53 -16.88
C ALA A 18 21.48 30.73 -18.40
N CYS A 19 21.12 29.72 -19.19
CA CYS A 19 20.80 29.89 -20.60
C CYS A 19 19.35 30.37 -20.71
N VAL A 20 19.16 31.66 -21.03
CA VAL A 20 17.84 32.27 -21.27
C VAL A 20 17.43 31.95 -22.72
N PHE A 21 16.68 30.87 -22.92
CA PHE A 21 15.94 30.65 -24.17
C PHE A 21 14.65 31.48 -24.12
N SER A 22 14.64 32.63 -24.80
CA SER A 22 13.40 33.38 -25.07
C SER A 22 12.61 32.68 -26.16
N VAL A 23 11.58 31.93 -25.76
CA VAL A 23 10.53 31.44 -26.64
C VAL A 23 9.57 32.60 -26.93
N MET A 24 9.48 33.02 -28.19
CA MET A 24 8.44 33.92 -28.67
C MET A 24 7.10 33.16 -28.69
N ALA A 25 6.30 33.31 -27.65
CA ALA A 25 4.96 32.75 -27.57
C ALA A 25 4.03 33.48 -28.58
N GLN A 26 3.48 32.74 -29.55
CA GLN A 26 2.42 33.22 -30.42
C GLN A 26 1.14 33.40 -29.60
N THR A 27 0.61 34.62 -29.57
CA THR A 27 -0.71 34.97 -29.00
C THR A 27 -1.81 34.50 -29.96
N GLY A 28 -2.00 33.18 -30.05
CA GLY A 28 -3.15 32.58 -30.70
C GLY A 28 -4.23 32.33 -29.64
N GLU A 29 -5.39 32.97 -29.77
CA GLU A 29 -6.52 32.69 -28.88
C GLU A 29 -6.90 31.19 -28.97
N PRO A 30 -7.01 30.49 -27.83
CA PRO A 30 -7.30 29.07 -27.83
C PRO A 30 -8.75 28.82 -28.27
N LEU A 31 -8.95 28.60 -29.57
CA LEU A 31 -10.22 28.24 -30.22
C LEU A 31 -10.81 26.89 -29.76
N LEU A 32 -10.17 26.22 -28.80
CA LEU A 32 -10.56 24.93 -28.22
C LEU A 32 -10.53 24.96 -26.69
N ALA A 33 -10.86 26.11 -26.07
CA ALA A 33 -11.16 26.13 -24.64
C ALA A 33 -12.47 25.37 -24.40
N GLY A 34 -12.35 24.09 -24.01
CA GLY A 34 -13.48 23.35 -23.45
C GLY A 34 -14.04 24.03 -22.19
N PRO A 35 -15.22 23.63 -21.71
CA PRO A 35 -15.77 24.16 -20.47
C PRO A 35 -14.74 24.03 -19.34
N ASP A 36 -14.52 25.12 -18.62
CA ASP A 36 -13.59 25.17 -17.48
C ASP A 36 -14.15 24.31 -16.35
N VAL A 37 -13.70 23.06 -16.30
CA VAL A 37 -14.05 22.15 -15.22
C VAL A 37 -13.08 22.43 -14.09
N ALA A 38 -13.54 23.24 -13.12
CA ALA A 38 -12.81 23.45 -11.87
C ALA A 38 -12.39 22.09 -11.29
N PRO A 39 -11.11 21.93 -10.88
CA PRO A 39 -10.65 20.69 -10.29
C PRO A 39 -11.52 20.39 -9.06
N ALA A 40 -12.29 19.31 -9.14
CA ALA A 40 -13.09 18.89 -8.01
C ALA A 40 -12.15 18.36 -6.94
N ASP A 41 -12.12 19.00 -5.77
CA ASP A 41 -11.51 18.48 -4.54
C ASP A 41 -12.31 17.24 -4.09
N LYS A 42 -12.13 16.13 -4.81
CA LYS A 42 -12.72 14.87 -4.42
C LYS A 42 -11.86 14.32 -3.28
N PRO A 43 -12.44 14.09 -2.09
CA PRO A 43 -11.71 13.43 -1.02
C PRO A 43 -11.21 12.09 -1.55
N ALA A 44 -9.96 11.75 -1.24
CA ALA A 44 -9.31 10.56 -1.74
C ALA A 44 -10.12 9.33 -1.31
N LYS A 45 -10.62 8.56 -2.29
CA LYS A 45 -11.51 7.41 -2.03
C LYS A 45 -10.72 6.12 -1.99
N MET A 46 -10.96 5.31 -0.96
CA MET A 46 -10.41 3.96 -0.83
C MET A 46 -10.94 2.97 -1.87
N VAL A 47 -12.12 3.23 -2.43
CA VAL A 47 -12.73 2.38 -3.45
C VAL A 47 -12.54 3.04 -4.82
N GLU A 48 -11.62 2.47 -5.59
CA GLU A 48 -11.48 2.77 -7.01
C GLU A 48 -12.43 1.87 -7.82
N ARG A 49 -12.99 2.42 -8.91
CA ARG A 49 -13.85 1.67 -9.83
C ARG A 49 -13.28 1.72 -11.25
N ASN A 50 -13.41 0.60 -11.94
CA ASN A 50 -13.14 0.49 -13.37
C ASN A 50 -14.25 1.16 -14.18
N LEU A 51 -14.03 1.34 -15.49
CA LEU A 51 -15.01 1.94 -16.41
C LEU A 51 -16.31 1.12 -16.53
N ASP A 52 -16.25 -0.19 -16.26
CA ASP A 52 -17.41 -1.08 -16.21
C ASP A 52 -18.20 -0.98 -14.87
N GLY A 53 -17.79 -0.07 -13.98
CA GLY A 53 -18.37 0.11 -12.65
C GLY A 53 -17.90 -0.90 -11.60
N SER A 54 -17.10 -1.91 -11.99
CA SER A 54 -16.58 -2.90 -11.06
C SER A 54 -15.56 -2.29 -10.11
N MET A 55 -15.51 -2.79 -8.87
CA MET A 55 -14.49 -2.40 -7.90
C MET A 55 -13.10 -2.82 -8.41
N ARG A 56 -12.18 -1.86 -8.53
CA ARG A 56 -10.76 -2.13 -8.79
C ARG A 56 -10.11 -2.64 -7.51
N ARG A 57 -9.42 -3.77 -7.60
CA ARG A 57 -8.66 -4.32 -6.48
C ARG A 57 -7.38 -3.49 -6.30
N PRO A 58 -7.03 -3.07 -5.08
CA PRO A 58 -5.79 -2.36 -4.82
C PRO A 58 -4.59 -3.27 -5.15
N GLU A 59 -3.53 -2.66 -5.67
CA GLU A 59 -2.29 -3.36 -6.05
C GLU A 59 -1.45 -3.73 -4.83
N MET A 60 -1.63 -2.99 -3.72
CA MET A 60 -0.97 -3.20 -2.43
C MET A 60 -1.95 -3.67 -1.36
N PRO A 61 -1.46 -4.11 -0.19
CA PRO A 61 -2.32 -4.43 0.95
C PRO A 61 -3.26 -3.27 1.31
N ILE A 62 -4.50 -3.60 1.68
CA ILE A 62 -5.54 -2.61 2.02
C ILE A 62 -5.06 -1.68 3.14
N ALA A 63 -4.30 -2.25 4.09
CA ALA A 63 -3.71 -1.52 5.20
C ALA A 63 -2.75 -0.41 4.74
N GLU A 64 -1.93 -0.67 3.73
CA GLU A 64 -0.98 0.30 3.14
C GLU A 64 -1.73 1.31 2.26
N LYS A 65 -2.72 0.85 1.48
CA LYS A 65 -3.54 1.75 0.67
C LYS A 65 -4.29 2.78 1.53
N ALA A 66 -4.74 2.39 2.72
CA ALA A 66 -5.36 3.30 3.68
C ALA A 66 -4.37 4.38 4.16
N LEU A 67 -3.09 4.04 4.32
CA LEU A 67 -2.05 5.00 4.72
C LEU A 67 -1.75 6.02 3.63
N GLU A 68 -1.87 5.66 2.34
CA GLU A 68 -1.72 6.64 1.25
C GLU A 68 -2.79 7.74 1.28
N LEU A 69 -3.95 7.47 1.91
CA LEU A 69 -5.08 8.39 1.99
C LEU A 69 -5.00 9.30 3.22
N ILE A 70 -4.16 8.95 4.21
CA ILE A 70 -4.01 9.69 5.46
C ILE A 70 -2.66 10.39 5.46
N VAL A 71 -2.64 11.68 5.77
CA VAL A 71 -1.39 12.43 5.88
C VAL A 71 -0.70 12.07 7.20
N LEU A 72 0.38 11.30 7.10
CA LEU A 72 1.24 10.96 8.23
C LEU A 72 2.53 11.76 8.22
N GLU A 73 2.85 12.35 9.37
CA GLU A 73 4.04 13.17 9.55
C GLU A 73 4.86 12.72 10.76
N GLY A 74 6.15 13.05 10.73
CA GLY A 74 7.07 12.92 11.87
C GLY A 74 7.24 11.49 12.37
N ALA A 75 7.15 11.31 13.69
CA ALA A 75 7.47 10.07 14.37
C ALA A 75 6.52 8.91 14.00
N ALA A 76 5.23 9.19 13.82
CA ALA A 76 4.23 8.16 13.50
C ALA A 76 4.52 7.51 12.13
N ARG A 77 4.88 8.31 11.12
CA ARG A 77 5.28 7.82 9.81
C ARG A 77 6.49 6.90 9.90
N ASN A 78 7.54 7.34 10.61
CA ASN A 78 8.75 6.54 10.78
C ASN A 78 8.46 5.20 11.48
N SER A 79 7.60 5.19 12.50
CA SER A 79 7.22 3.94 13.19
C SER A 79 6.49 2.97 12.27
N VAL A 80 5.58 3.48 11.44
CA VAL A 80 4.85 2.66 10.46
C VAL A 80 5.80 2.14 9.37
N ASP A 81 6.71 2.97 8.86
CA ASP A 81 7.68 2.56 7.84
C ASP A 81 8.63 1.46 8.34
N VAL A 82 9.08 1.55 9.59
CA VAL A 82 9.88 0.50 10.24
C VAL A 82 9.08 -0.80 10.34
N LEU A 83 7.83 -0.74 10.82
CA LEU A 83 6.96 -1.91 10.93
C LEU A 83 6.77 -2.60 9.56
N LEU A 84 6.49 -1.83 8.51
CA LEU A 84 6.30 -2.35 7.16
C LEU A 84 7.58 -3.00 6.62
N THR A 85 8.73 -2.37 6.86
CA THR A 85 10.04 -2.89 6.43
C THR A 85 10.38 -4.20 7.14
N GLU A 86 10.18 -4.28 8.45
CA GLU A 86 10.45 -5.49 9.24
C GLU A 86 9.55 -6.65 8.78
N ARG A 87 8.26 -6.38 8.58
CA ARG A 87 7.32 -7.40 8.10
C ARG A 87 7.61 -7.85 6.67
N ALA A 88 8.03 -6.94 5.80
CA ALA A 88 8.46 -7.29 4.44
C ALA A 88 9.67 -8.23 4.49
N ALA A 89 10.67 -7.95 5.33
CA ALA A 89 11.85 -8.80 5.49
C ALA A 89 11.51 -10.20 6.03
N VAL A 90 10.59 -10.29 6.99
CA VAL A 90 10.08 -11.58 7.49
C VAL A 90 9.36 -12.33 6.37
N MET A 91 8.58 -11.63 5.54
CA MET A 91 7.87 -12.26 4.43
C MET A 91 8.75 -12.75 3.31
N ASP A 92 9.76 -11.97 2.94
CA ASP A 92 10.77 -12.37 1.97
C ASP A 92 11.53 -13.61 2.45
N THR A 93 11.85 -13.68 3.74
CA THR A 93 12.51 -14.84 4.34
C THR A 93 11.62 -16.08 4.25
N ILE A 94 10.36 -15.99 4.69
CA ILE A 94 9.39 -17.10 4.62
C ILE A 94 9.21 -17.59 3.18
N VAL A 95 9.06 -16.68 2.21
CA VAL A 95 8.89 -17.06 0.80
C VAL A 95 10.16 -17.75 0.30
N LYS A 96 11.33 -17.17 0.53
CA LYS A 96 12.63 -17.69 0.08
C LYS A 96 12.92 -19.09 0.61
N GLU A 97 12.66 -19.32 1.90
CA GLU A 97 12.93 -20.60 2.56
C GLU A 97 11.94 -21.70 2.16
N ASN A 98 10.80 -21.35 1.58
CA ASN A 98 9.73 -22.29 1.27
C ASN A 98 9.32 -22.30 -0.20
N LEU A 99 10.17 -21.82 -1.11
CA LEU A 99 9.86 -21.77 -2.56
C LEU A 99 9.47 -23.14 -3.12
N ASP A 100 10.18 -24.19 -2.74
CA ASP A 100 9.90 -25.55 -3.22
C ASP A 100 8.53 -26.05 -2.76
N THR A 101 8.20 -25.84 -1.49
CA THR A 101 6.87 -26.13 -0.93
C THR A 101 5.79 -25.37 -1.69
N LEU A 102 5.96 -24.06 -1.89
CA LEU A 102 4.98 -23.23 -2.62
C LEU A 102 4.80 -23.69 -4.08
N ASN A 103 5.87 -24.16 -4.73
CA ASN A 103 5.83 -24.71 -6.08
C ASN A 103 5.12 -26.08 -6.14
N ALA A 104 5.37 -26.96 -5.17
CA ALA A 104 4.68 -28.24 -5.03
C ALA A 104 3.18 -28.01 -4.84
N MET A 105 2.81 -27.10 -3.92
CA MET A 105 1.43 -26.71 -3.66
C MET A 105 0.71 -26.18 -4.90
N ARG A 106 1.40 -25.39 -5.74
CA ARG A 106 0.83 -24.89 -6.99
C ARG A 106 0.47 -26.02 -7.96
N THR A 107 1.33 -27.03 -8.05
CA THR A 107 1.15 -28.20 -8.91
C THR A 107 0.02 -29.09 -8.39
N GLU A 108 0.05 -29.40 -7.10
CA GLU A 108 -0.93 -30.24 -6.42
C GLU A 108 -2.31 -29.59 -6.28
N ARG A 109 -2.40 -28.26 -6.27
CA ARG A 109 -3.71 -27.57 -6.29
C ARG A 109 -4.53 -27.90 -7.55
N GLN A 110 -3.88 -28.25 -8.66
CA GLN A 110 -4.57 -28.57 -9.93
C GLN A 110 -5.01 -30.04 -10.01
N THR A 111 -4.26 -30.94 -9.37
CA THR A 111 -4.44 -32.40 -9.50
C THR A 111 -4.93 -33.07 -8.21
N GLY A 112 -4.82 -32.38 -7.07
CA GLY A 112 -5.01 -32.93 -5.73
C GLY A 112 -6.44 -32.86 -5.20
N GLY A 113 -6.78 -33.87 -4.40
CA GLY A 113 -8.06 -33.96 -3.69
C GLY A 113 -8.19 -32.99 -2.50
N PRO A 114 -9.36 -32.96 -1.84
CA PRO A 114 -9.60 -32.10 -0.68
C PRO A 114 -8.63 -32.31 0.50
N GLU A 115 -8.13 -33.53 0.70
CA GLU A 115 -7.16 -33.86 1.76
C GLU A 115 -5.81 -33.17 1.56
N VAL A 116 -5.27 -33.26 0.34
CA VAL A 116 -4.02 -32.60 -0.06
C VAL A 116 -4.12 -31.09 0.14
N ARG A 117 -5.26 -30.50 -0.26
CA ARG A 117 -5.53 -29.07 -0.02
C ARG A 117 -5.57 -28.72 1.46
N ARG A 118 -6.14 -29.58 2.33
CA ARG A 118 -6.16 -29.33 3.77
C ARG A 118 -4.74 -29.36 4.36
N GLU A 119 -3.92 -30.32 3.94
CA GLU A 119 -2.54 -30.42 4.41
C GLU A 119 -1.72 -29.19 4.01
N HIS A 120 -1.82 -28.80 2.76
CA HIS A 120 -1.30 -27.55 2.24
C HIS A 120 -1.69 -26.31 3.05
N MET A 121 -2.96 -26.19 3.47
CA MET A 121 -3.39 -25.07 4.30
C MET A 121 -2.74 -25.10 5.68
N ARG A 122 -2.52 -26.29 6.28
CA ARG A 122 -1.79 -26.41 7.55
C ARG A 122 -0.33 -25.99 7.40
N THR A 123 0.33 -26.44 6.32
CA THR A 123 1.72 -26.07 6.04
C THR A 123 1.86 -24.55 5.85
N LEU A 124 0.97 -23.91 5.09
CA LEU A 124 0.96 -22.45 4.97
C LEU A 124 0.70 -21.79 6.32
N ALA A 125 -0.26 -22.29 7.11
CA ALA A 125 -0.54 -21.71 8.42
C ALA A 125 0.69 -21.78 9.34
N SER A 126 1.45 -22.87 9.34
CA SER A 126 2.69 -22.98 10.11
C SER A 126 3.80 -22.07 9.57
N MET A 127 3.94 -21.94 8.24
CA MET A 127 4.95 -21.07 7.63
C MET A 127 4.72 -19.59 7.96
N PHE A 128 3.46 -19.16 7.98
CA PHE A 128 3.07 -17.78 8.23
C PHE A 128 2.85 -17.48 9.72
N GLU A 129 3.02 -18.46 10.62
CA GLU A 129 2.84 -18.26 12.06
C GLU A 129 3.61 -17.05 12.62
N PRO A 130 4.88 -16.79 12.24
CA PRO A 130 5.62 -15.64 12.76
C PRO A 130 4.95 -14.31 12.44
N VAL A 131 4.34 -14.22 11.26
CA VAL A 131 3.67 -13.01 10.75
C VAL A 131 2.29 -12.82 11.39
N LEU A 132 1.63 -13.93 11.74
CA LEU A 132 0.29 -13.96 12.34
C LEU A 132 0.31 -13.78 13.86
N ARG A 133 1.41 -14.12 14.52
CA ARG A 133 1.58 -14.04 15.98
C ARG A 133 1.31 -12.63 16.51
N ASP A 134 1.81 -11.62 15.81
CA ASP A 134 1.66 -10.21 16.17
C ASP A 134 0.26 -9.64 15.80
N GLY A 135 -0.60 -10.49 15.24
CA GLY A 135 -1.95 -10.13 14.81
C GLY A 135 -2.01 -9.52 13.39
N PRO A 136 -3.16 -8.97 13.02
CA PRO A 136 -3.36 -8.40 11.68
C PRO A 136 -2.59 -7.08 11.52
N LEU A 137 -2.04 -6.85 10.33
CA LEU A 137 -1.29 -5.64 9.98
C LEU A 137 -2.09 -4.37 10.27
N GLU A 138 -3.40 -4.39 10.02
CA GLU A 138 -4.29 -3.26 10.29
C GLU A 138 -4.30 -2.85 11.76
N LYS A 139 -4.25 -3.83 12.68
CA LYS A 139 -4.24 -3.53 14.12
C LYS A 139 -2.89 -2.95 14.52
N GLN A 140 -1.79 -3.54 14.04
CA GLN A 140 -0.44 -3.08 14.36
C GLN A 140 -0.21 -1.65 13.88
N ILE A 141 -0.64 -1.31 12.67
CA ILE A 141 -0.58 0.07 12.16
C ILE A 141 -1.46 0.97 13.02
N ALA A 142 -2.72 0.60 13.27
CA ALA A 142 -3.63 1.41 14.08
C ALA A 142 -3.06 1.71 15.48
N ASP A 143 -2.32 0.77 16.07
CA ASP A 143 -1.67 0.93 17.37
C ASP A 143 -0.53 1.96 17.37
N LEU A 144 0.12 2.17 16.21
CA LEU A 144 1.17 3.16 16.01
C LEU A 144 0.63 4.56 15.61
N LEU A 145 -0.63 4.65 15.22
CA LEU A 145 -1.23 5.92 14.79
C LEU A 145 -1.65 6.80 15.98
N PRO A 146 -1.54 8.14 15.85
CA PRO A 146 -2.16 9.08 16.78
C PRO A 146 -3.66 8.80 16.90
N GLU A 147 -4.22 9.02 18.10
CA GLU A 147 -5.63 8.73 18.40
C GLU A 147 -6.60 9.41 17.41
N ALA A 148 -6.29 10.64 17.01
CA ALA A 148 -7.08 11.40 16.03
C ALA A 148 -7.18 10.72 14.65
N LEU A 149 -6.13 10.02 14.20
CA LEU A 149 -6.07 9.38 12.87
C LEU A 149 -6.48 7.90 12.91
N ARG A 150 -6.44 7.27 14.09
CA ARG A 150 -6.77 5.86 14.27
C ARG A 150 -8.20 5.54 13.80
N GLY A 151 -9.17 6.40 14.14
CA GLY A 151 -10.57 6.23 13.75
C GLY A 151 -10.74 6.27 12.24
N GLU A 152 -10.20 7.30 11.60
CA GLU A 152 -10.23 7.50 10.14
C GLU A 152 -9.60 6.30 9.40
N TYR A 153 -8.43 5.85 9.85
CA TYR A 153 -7.74 4.69 9.29
C TYR A 153 -8.60 3.43 9.30
N LEU A 154 -9.22 3.12 10.45
CA LEU A 154 -10.07 1.94 10.61
C LEU A 154 -11.36 2.05 9.78
N ASP A 155 -11.90 3.26 9.62
CA ASP A 155 -13.09 3.50 8.82
C ASP A 155 -12.83 3.30 7.32
N LEU A 156 -11.69 3.74 6.80
CA LEU A 156 -11.27 3.48 5.41
C LEU A 156 -11.22 1.97 5.12
N ILE A 157 -10.61 1.19 6.02
CA ILE A 157 -10.53 -0.28 5.89
C ILE A 157 -11.92 -0.91 5.95
N ARG A 158 -12.77 -0.44 6.87
CA ARG A 158 -14.15 -0.95 7.04
C ARG A 158 -14.99 -0.68 5.81
N GLU A 159 -14.91 0.52 5.25
CA GLU A 159 -15.60 0.92 4.02
C GLU A 159 -15.18 0.03 2.84
N HIS A 160 -13.87 -0.19 2.68
CA HIS A 160 -13.34 -1.08 1.65
C HIS A 160 -13.91 -2.49 1.77
N ARG A 161 -13.82 -3.09 2.96
CA ARG A 161 -14.32 -4.45 3.22
C ARG A 161 -15.84 -4.54 2.97
N LYS A 162 -16.61 -3.57 3.45
CA LYS A 162 -18.07 -3.49 3.22
C LYS A 162 -18.38 -3.48 1.72
N THR A 163 -17.66 -2.67 0.95
CA THR A 163 -17.86 -2.56 -0.50
C THR A 163 -17.47 -3.85 -1.22
N MET A 164 -16.34 -4.46 -0.86
CA MET A 164 -15.91 -5.74 -1.43
C MET A 164 -16.91 -6.87 -1.15
N PHE A 165 -17.48 -6.94 0.05
CA PHE A 165 -18.53 -7.92 0.37
C PHE A 165 -19.84 -7.65 -0.38
N ALA A 166 -20.25 -6.39 -0.52
CA ALA A 166 -21.42 -6.02 -1.31
C ALA A 166 -21.26 -6.42 -2.78
N GLU A 167 -20.09 -6.16 -3.37
CA GLU A 167 -19.74 -6.54 -4.73
C GLU A 167 -19.77 -8.07 -4.93
N ARG A 168 -19.21 -8.84 -3.98
CA ARG A 168 -19.25 -10.32 -4.04
C ARG A 168 -20.68 -10.86 -3.95
N ARG A 169 -21.55 -10.25 -3.15
CA ARG A 169 -22.97 -10.64 -3.08
C ARG A 169 -23.70 -10.33 -4.37
N ALA A 170 -23.45 -9.17 -4.97
CA ALA A 170 -24.10 -8.75 -6.22
C ALA A 170 -23.73 -9.66 -7.41
N ARG A 171 -22.50 -10.18 -7.45
CA ARG A 171 -22.05 -11.09 -8.53
C ARG A 171 -22.56 -12.53 -8.39
N GLY A 172 -23.11 -12.91 -7.24
CA GLY A 172 -23.51 -14.29 -6.96
C GLY A 172 -22.33 -15.26 -6.77
N PRO A 173 -22.60 -16.54 -6.44
CA PRO A 173 -21.58 -17.57 -6.37
C PRO A 173 -20.96 -17.78 -7.77
N ARG A 174 -19.63 -17.75 -7.84
CA ARG A 174 -18.93 -18.19 -9.06
C ARG A 174 -19.11 -19.71 -9.15
N GLY A 175 -19.97 -20.14 -10.08
CA GLY A 175 -20.13 -21.55 -10.46
C GLY A 175 -18.88 -22.09 -11.16
#